data_AF-A0A151ML87-F1
#
_entry.id   AF-A0A151ML87-F1
#
_cell.length_a   1.000
_cell.length_b   1.000
_cell.length_c   1.000
_cell.angle_alpha   90.00
_cell.angle_beta   90.00
_cell.angle_gamma   90.00
#
_symmetry.space_group_name_H-M   'P 1'
#
loop_
_entity.id
_entity.type
_entity.pdbx_description
1 polymer ?
#
loop_
_entity_poly.entity_id
_entity_poly.type
_entity_poly.pdbx_seq_one_letter_code
_entity_poly.pdbx_strand_id
1 'polypeptide(L)'
;MPKMTWEDGPEAYIDAFEWHAIMTGLDKGYWASQLRALVVGKAQASYRALSWDEAHDYDRVKTTILYRLEINPEHYRRLFRAKKVPEKKQP
;
A
#
# COMPACT_ATOMS: atom_id res chain seq x y z
N MET A 1 -1.18 -13.75 6.31
CA MET A 1 -0.38 -12.67 6.93
C MET A 1 -0.98 -12.30 8.30
N PRO A 2 -0.18 -12.03 9.35
CA PRO A 2 -0.69 -11.55 10.64
C PRO A 2 -1.25 -10.12 10.53
N LYS A 3 -2.15 -9.74 11.44
CA LYS A 3 -2.71 -8.38 11.52
C LYS A 3 -1.63 -7.38 11.96
N MET A 4 -1.70 -6.15 11.44
CA MET A 4 -0.79 -5.07 11.80
C MET A 4 -0.89 -4.75 13.29
N THR A 5 0.25 -4.48 13.91
CA THR A 5 0.36 -4.00 15.28
C THR A 5 0.74 -2.51 15.30
N TRP A 6 0.74 -1.89 16.48
CA TRP A 6 1.17 -0.50 16.64
C TRP A 6 2.68 -0.30 16.55
N GLU A 7 3.44 -1.40 16.65
CA GLU A 7 4.91 -1.41 16.55
C GLU A 7 5.37 -1.54 15.10
N ASP A 8 4.50 -2.07 14.22
CA ASP A 8 4.82 -2.24 12.80
C ASP A 8 4.86 -0.87 12.09
N GLY A 9 5.97 -0.63 11.39
CA GLY A 9 6.07 0.47 10.43
C GLY A 9 5.13 0.21 9.24
N PRO A 10 4.30 1.20 8.82
CA PRO A 10 3.31 0.99 7.77
C PRO A 10 3.92 0.64 6.41
N GLU A 11 5.09 1.20 6.09
CA GLU A 11 5.83 0.87 4.87
C GLU A 11 6.28 -0.60 4.86
N ALA A 12 7.01 -1.02 5.91
CA ALA A 12 7.48 -2.40 6.05
C ALA A 12 6.32 -3.41 6.06
N TYR A 13 5.20 -3.06 6.69
CA TYR A 13 4.01 -3.89 6.71
C TYR A 13 3.38 -4.02 5.31
N ILE A 14 3.26 -2.90 4.58
CA ILE A 14 2.72 -2.91 3.20
C ILE A 14 3.63 -3.73 2.28
N ASP A 15 4.95 -3.60 2.38
CA ASP A 15 5.87 -4.39 1.57
C ASP A 15 5.74 -5.89 1.88
N ALA A 16 5.67 -6.27 3.17
CA ALA A 16 5.44 -7.66 3.58
C ALA A 16 4.09 -8.20 3.07
N PHE A 17 3.06 -7.35 3.02
CA PHE A 17 1.76 -7.69 2.45
C PHE A 17 1.86 -7.98 0.94
N GLU A 18 2.52 -7.11 0.17
CA GLU A 18 2.69 -7.28 -1.28
C GLU A 18 3.45 -8.58 -1.59
N TRP A 19 4.54 -8.84 -0.87
CA TRP A 19 5.28 -10.09 -0.98
C TRP A 19 4.41 -11.30 -0.68
N HIS A 20 3.62 -11.26 0.39
CA HIS A 20 2.71 -12.36 0.75
C HIS A 20 1.62 -12.57 -0.32
N ALA A 21 1.03 -11.50 -0.85
CA ALA A 21 0.00 -11.57 -1.87
C ALA A 21 0.52 -12.17 -3.18
N ILE A 22 1.75 -11.79 -3.59
CA ILE A 22 2.43 -12.38 -4.75
C ILE A 22 2.70 -13.87 -4.52
N MET A 23 3.28 -14.23 -3.38
CA MET A 23 3.64 -15.61 -3.06
C MET A 23 2.42 -16.54 -2.95
N THR A 24 1.25 -16.00 -2.60
CA THR A 24 0.01 -16.77 -2.48
C THR A 24 -0.84 -16.74 -3.75
N GLY A 25 -0.42 -15.99 -4.78
CA GLY A 25 -1.20 -15.83 -6.02
C GLY A 25 -2.52 -15.08 -5.80
N LEU A 26 -2.59 -14.20 -4.79
CA LEU A 26 -3.78 -13.40 -4.53
C LEU A 26 -4.02 -12.44 -5.70
N ASP A 27 -5.21 -12.48 -6.28
CA ASP A 27 -5.59 -11.54 -7.34
C ASP A 27 -5.59 -10.09 -6.83
N LYS A 28 -5.02 -9.18 -7.64
CA LYS A 28 -4.80 -7.78 -7.26
C LYS A 28 -6.11 -7.05 -6.92
N GLY A 29 -7.24 -7.45 -7.51
CA GLY A 29 -8.56 -6.90 -7.21
C GLY A 29 -8.99 -7.12 -5.76
N TYR A 30 -8.46 -8.13 -5.07
CA TYR A 30 -8.76 -8.39 -3.67
C TYR A 30 -7.79 -7.72 -2.70
N TRP A 31 -6.66 -7.19 -3.16
CA TRP A 31 -5.60 -6.71 -2.28
C TRP A 31 -6.08 -5.59 -1.36
N ALA A 32 -6.85 -4.63 -1.89
CA ALA A 32 -7.40 -3.53 -1.09
C ALA A 32 -8.30 -4.03 0.06
N SER A 33 -9.19 -4.99 -0.25
CA SER A 33 -10.13 -5.54 0.73
C SER A 33 -9.44 -6.37 1.81
N GLN A 34 -8.41 -7.15 1.45
CA GLN A 34 -7.59 -7.89 2.40
C GLN A 34 -6.75 -6.94 3.27
N LEU A 35 -6.09 -5.95 2.66
CA LEU A 35 -5.27 -5.00 3.40
C LEU A 35 -6.11 -4.26 4.45
N ARG A 36 -7.33 -3.83 4.12
CA ARG A 36 -8.28 -3.21 5.06
C ARG A 36 -8.55 -4.06 6.31
N ALA A 37 -8.65 -5.38 6.16
CA ALA A 37 -8.91 -6.30 7.27
C ALA A 37 -7.69 -6.45 8.20
N LEU A 38 -6.50 -6.25 7.64
CA LEU A 38 -5.22 -6.48 8.27
C LEU A 38 -4.62 -5.21 8.92
N VAL A 39 -4.86 -4.03 8.36
CA VAL A 39 -4.36 -2.77 8.94
C VAL A 39 -5.20 -2.32 10.14
N VAL A 40 -4.56 -1.62 11.09
CA VAL A 40 -5.20 -1.09 12.30
C VAL A 40 -4.93 0.40 12.48
N GLY A 41 -5.60 1.01 13.46
CA GLY A 41 -5.29 2.37 13.89
C GLY A 41 -5.38 3.42 12.79
N LYS A 42 -4.34 4.26 12.68
CA LYS A 42 -4.27 5.34 11.70
C LYS A 42 -4.27 4.82 10.25
N ALA A 43 -3.69 3.66 9.97
CA ALA A 43 -3.73 3.04 8.65
C ALA A 43 -5.16 2.65 8.27
N GLN A 44 -5.88 2.04 9.21
CA GLN A 44 -7.29 1.68 9.00
C GLN A 44 -8.19 2.91 8.88
N ALA A 45 -7.95 3.95 9.70
CA ALA A 45 -8.68 5.21 9.59
C ALA A 45 -8.44 5.90 8.23
N SER A 46 -7.22 5.82 7.70
CA SER A 46 -6.86 6.35 6.39
C SER A 46 -7.60 5.63 5.26
N TYR A 47 -7.68 4.30 5.33
CA TYR A 47 -8.51 3.51 4.41
C TYR A 47 -9.98 3.94 4.47
N ARG A 48 -10.55 4.05 5.68
CA ARG A 48 -11.99 4.36 5.86
C ARG A 48 -12.39 5.76 5.35
N ALA A 49 -11.41 6.64 5.17
CA ALA A 49 -11.65 7.99 4.67
C ALA A 49 -11.57 8.09 3.13
N LEU A 50 -11.28 6.99 2.44
CA LEU A 50 -11.34 6.89 0.98
C LEU A 50 -12.79 6.84 0.52
N SER A 51 -13.05 7.39 -0.67
CA SER A 51 -14.33 7.17 -1.36
C SER A 51 -14.48 5.71 -1.78
N TRP A 52 -15.71 5.31 -2.15
CA TRP A 52 -15.99 3.94 -2.57
C TRP A 52 -15.11 3.51 -3.75
N ASP A 53 -14.97 4.35 -4.79
CA ASP A 53 -14.14 4.03 -5.96
C ASP A 53 -12.66 3.83 -5.57
N GLU A 54 -12.15 4.66 -4.66
CA GLU A 54 -10.75 4.62 -4.26
C GLU A 54 -10.45 3.45 -3.31
N ALA A 55 -11.42 3.03 -2.52
CA ALA A 55 -11.27 1.92 -1.57
C ALA A 55 -11.14 0.54 -2.24
N HIS A 56 -11.46 0.44 -3.54
CA HIS A 56 -11.29 -0.77 -4.36
C HIS A 56 -9.95 -0.78 -5.12
N ASP A 57 -9.31 0.36 -5.28
CA ASP A 57 -8.00 0.48 -5.94
C ASP A 57 -6.88 0.33 -4.91
N TYR A 58 -6.17 -0.80 -4.96
CA TYR A 58 -5.06 -1.06 -4.06
C TYR A 58 -3.96 0.01 -4.12
N ASP A 59 -3.62 0.52 -5.30
CA ASP A 59 -2.53 1.48 -5.45
C ASP A 59 -2.92 2.83 -4.82
N ARG A 60 -4.20 3.22 -4.90
CA ARG A 60 -4.74 4.38 -4.17
C ARG A 60 -4.79 4.17 -2.67
N VAL A 61 -5.21 2.99 -2.23
CA VAL A 61 -5.22 2.61 -0.81
C VAL A 61 -3.83 2.69 -0.21
N LYS A 62 -2.85 2.04 -0.84
CA LYS A 62 -1.44 2.06 -0.44
C LYS A 62 -0.92 3.49 -0.32
N THR A 63 -1.12 4.29 -1.37
CA THR A 63 -0.66 5.67 -1.41
C THR A 63 -1.28 6.51 -0.30
N THR A 64 -2.57 6.33 -0.01
CA THR A 64 -3.28 7.09 1.02
C THR A 64 -2.84 6.70 2.42
N ILE A 65 -2.66 5.40 2.68
CA ILE A 65 -2.18 4.91 3.96
C ILE A 65 -0.76 5.44 4.22
N LEU A 66 0.14 5.33 3.25
CA LEU A 66 1.51 5.82 3.40
C LEU A 66 1.56 7.34 3.54
N TYR A 67 0.85 8.10 2.70
CA TYR A 67 0.83 9.56 2.77
C TYR A 67 0.27 10.12 4.08
N ARG A 68 -0.80 9.53 4.63
CA ARG A 68 -1.41 10.01 5.88
C ARG A 68 -0.63 9.59 7.13
N LEU A 69 0.21 8.57 7.03
CA LEU A 69 1.05 8.09 8.12
C LEU A 69 2.44 8.72 8.12
N GLU A 70 3.00 8.98 6.95
CA GLU A 70 4.25 9.69 6.74
C GLU A 70 3.93 11.11 6.28
N ILE A 71 3.81 12.04 7.22
CA ILE A 71 3.57 13.49 6.99
C ILE A 71 4.78 14.15 6.29
N ASN A 72 5.34 13.51 5.25
CA ASN A 72 6.28 14.04 4.29
C ASN A 72 6.04 13.38 2.90
N PRO A 73 5.20 13.97 2.03
CA PRO A 73 4.94 13.51 0.66
C PRO A 73 6.18 13.29 -0.22
N GLU A 74 7.33 13.85 0.13
CA GLU A 74 8.55 13.68 -0.67
C GLU A 74 9.11 12.26 -0.59
N HIS A 75 8.93 11.57 0.53
CA HIS A 75 9.46 10.21 0.72
C HIS A 75 8.82 9.24 -0.29
N TYR A 76 7.49 9.21 -0.34
CA TYR A 76 6.75 8.38 -1.27
C TYR A 76 6.94 8.79 -2.75
N ARG A 77 7.02 10.10 -3.04
CA ARG A 77 7.33 10.58 -4.42
C ARG A 77 8.69 10.08 -4.90
N ARG A 78 9.71 10.02 -4.04
CA ARG A 78 11.03 9.49 -4.39
C ARG A 78 10.97 7.99 -4.68
N LEU A 79 10.27 7.21 -3.86
CA LEU A 79 10.10 5.77 -4.04
C LEU A 79 9.35 5.42 -5.33
N PHE A 80 8.24 6.11 -5.62
CA PHE A 80 7.46 5.87 -6.84
C PHE A 80 8.25 6.25 -8.10
N ARG A 81 9.07 7.32 -8.05
CA ARG A 81 9.97 7.70 -9.15
C ARG A 81 11.09 6.67 -9.35
N ALA A 82 11.61 6.08 -8.27
CA ALA A 82 12.65 5.06 -8.32
C ALA A 82 12.13 3.71 -8.89
N LYS A 83 10.84 3.40 -8.74
CA LYS A 83 10.22 2.18 -9.31
C LYS A 83 9.79 2.30 -10.77
N LYS A 84 9.92 3.47 -11.42
CA LYS A 84 9.76 3.57 -12.88
C LYS A 84 10.96 2.89 -13.56
N VAL A 85 10.74 1.70 -14.11
CA VAL A 85 11.69 1.01 -14.99
C VAL A 85 12.14 2.00 -16.07
N PRO A 86 13.45 2.21 -16.33
CA PRO A 86 13.87 3.00 -17.47
C PRO A 86 13.32 2.30 -18.72
N GLU A 87 12.45 3.00 -19.43
CA GLU A 87 11.91 2.60 -20.71
C GLU A 87 13.10 2.17 -21.57
N LYS A 88 13.24 0.86 -21.80
CA LYS A 88 14.33 0.32 -22.59
C LYS A 88 14.16 0.89 -24.00
N LYS A 89 14.92 1.93 -24.32
CA LYS A 89 15.23 2.29 -25.69
C LYS A 89 16.02 1.11 -26.27
N GLN A 90 15.31 0.21 -26.93
CA GLN A 90 15.92 -0.73 -27.88
C GLN A 90 16.01 -0.04 -29.26
N PRO A 91 16.97 -0.47 -30.09
CA PRO A 91 17.92 0.39 -30.81
C PRO A 91 17.32 1.24 -31.95
#